data_AF-A0A9D2GWC4-F1
#
_entry.id   AF-A0A9D2GWC4-F1
#
_cell.length_a   1.000
_cell.length_b   1.000
_cell.length_c   1.000
_cell.angle_alpha   90.00
_cell.angle_beta   90.00
_cell.angle_gamma   90.00
#
_symmetry.space_group_name_H-M   'P 1'
#
loop_
_entity.id
_entity.type
_entity.pdbx_description
1 polymer ?
#
loop_
_entity_poly.entity_id
_entity_poly.type
_entity_poly.pdbx_seq_one_letter_code
_entity_poly.pdbx_strand_id
1 'polypeptide(L)'
;MNSVTFTKALVGVQDDLLRFAYKLTADYEDANDLLQETSLKALDNEDKYTPETNFKGWVYTIMRNIFINNYRKMMRDQTFVDQTDNQYHLNTPNDNLFESTEANYDLKEMRRIVNALPKEYRVPFSMHVAGFKYREIAEKLDLPLGTVKSRIFFTRQKLQRELKDFI
;
A
#
# COMPACT_ATOMS: atom_id res chain seq x y z
N MET A 1 25.66 -9.43 0.96
CA MET A 1 25.35 -10.81 1.39
C MET A 1 25.87 -11.73 0.29
N ASN A 2 26.44 -12.90 0.58
CA ASN A 2 26.82 -13.83 -0.50
C ASN A 2 25.56 -14.49 -1.07
N SER A 3 25.51 -14.74 -2.38
CA SER A 3 24.30 -15.23 -3.07
C SER A 3 23.74 -16.52 -2.52
N VAL A 4 24.61 -17.45 -2.10
CA VAL A 4 24.19 -18.70 -1.42
C VAL A 4 23.43 -18.43 -0.12
N THR A 5 23.82 -17.41 0.63
CA THR A 5 23.14 -17.02 1.88
C THR A 5 21.81 -16.34 1.59
N PHE A 6 21.75 -15.51 0.54
CA PHE A 6 20.53 -14.84 0.10
C PHE A 6 19.46 -15.84 -0.35
N THR A 7 19.81 -16.80 -1.21
CA THR A 7 18.87 -17.83 -1.68
C THR A 7 18.35 -18.67 -0.52
N LYS A 8 19.20 -19.04 0.45
CA LYS A 8 18.77 -19.76 1.66
C LYS A 8 17.80 -18.94 2.50
N ALA A 9 18.06 -17.65 2.68
CA ALA A 9 17.16 -16.75 3.39
C ALA A 9 15.81 -16.64 2.67
N LEU A 10 15.83 -16.55 1.33
CA LEU A 10 14.62 -16.50 0.50
C LEU A 10 13.77 -17.76 0.64
N VAL A 11 14.37 -18.95 0.55
CA VAL A 11 13.67 -20.23 0.77
C VAL A 11 13.09 -20.29 2.19
N GLY A 12 13.85 -19.84 3.19
CA GLY A 12 13.40 -19.82 4.58
C GLY A 12 12.17 -18.94 4.87
N VAL A 13 11.85 -17.97 4.00
CA VAL A 13 10.68 -17.09 4.15
C VAL A 13 9.51 -17.46 3.23
N GLN A 14 9.64 -18.47 2.38
CA GLN A 14 8.62 -18.81 1.37
C GLN A 14 7.27 -19.21 1.98
N ASP A 15 7.26 -20.01 3.05
CA ASP A 15 6.00 -20.43 3.70
C ASP A 15 5.22 -19.24 4.28
N ASP A 16 5.95 -18.30 4.88
CA ASP A 16 5.38 -17.08 5.45
C ASP A 16 4.86 -16.13 4.36
N LEU A 17 5.61 -16.04 3.26
CA LEU A 17 5.20 -15.28 2.07
C LEU A 17 3.99 -15.91 1.39
N LEU A 18 3.90 -17.23 1.30
CA LEU A 18 2.73 -17.92 0.73
C LEU A 18 1.47 -17.64 1.56
N ARG A 19 1.58 -17.73 2.89
CA ARG A 19 0.47 -17.36 3.80
C ARG A 19 0.05 -15.91 3.63
N PHE A 20 1.02 -15.01 3.41
CA PHE A 20 0.74 -13.60 3.15
C PHE A 20 0.09 -13.38 1.78
N ALA A 21 0.59 -14.02 0.73
CA ALA A 21 0.02 -14.00 -0.61
C ALA A 21 -1.44 -14.49 -0.60
N TYR A 22 -1.73 -15.58 0.11
CA TYR A 22 -3.09 -16.10 0.25
C TYR A 22 -4.04 -15.12 0.94
N LYS A 23 -3.57 -14.34 1.91
CA LYS A 23 -4.36 -13.26 2.53
C LYS A 23 -4.67 -12.13 1.55
N LEU A 24 -3.83 -11.91 0.53
CA LEU A 24 -4.00 -10.85 -0.48
C LEU A 24 -4.88 -11.30 -1.64
N THR A 25 -4.71 -12.52 -2.14
CA THR A 25 -5.39 -13.04 -3.33
C THR A 25 -6.70 -13.75 -2.98
N ALA A 26 -6.81 -14.34 -1.79
CA ALA A 26 -7.90 -15.23 -1.39
C ALA A 26 -8.10 -16.46 -2.30
N ASP A 27 -7.12 -16.74 -3.16
CA ASP A 27 -7.06 -17.86 -4.08
C ASP A 27 -5.67 -18.51 -4.01
N TYR A 28 -5.64 -19.84 -4.07
CA TYR A 28 -4.40 -20.61 -3.89
C TYR A 28 -3.48 -20.54 -5.11
N GLU A 29 -4.02 -20.57 -6.33
CA GLU A 29 -3.20 -20.49 -7.54
C GLU A 29 -2.62 -19.08 -7.68
N ASP A 30 -3.44 -18.04 -7.52
CA ASP A 30 -2.97 -16.65 -7.56
C ASP A 30 -1.92 -16.36 -6.46
N ALA A 31 -2.05 -16.99 -5.28
CA ALA A 31 -1.07 -16.86 -4.20
C ALA A 31 0.28 -17.49 -4.57
N ASN A 32 0.26 -18.65 -5.23
CA ASN A 32 1.48 -19.31 -5.71
C ASN A 32 2.14 -18.51 -6.83
N ASP A 33 1.37 -17.93 -7.73
CA ASP A 33 1.88 -17.07 -8.79
C ASP A 33 2.53 -15.80 -8.23
N LEU A 34 1.86 -15.14 -7.28
CA LEU A 34 2.40 -13.97 -6.61
C LEU A 34 3.70 -14.29 -5.83
N LEU A 35 3.77 -15.45 -5.18
CA LEU A 35 4.97 -15.93 -4.50
C LEU A 35 6.13 -16.16 -5.47
N GLN A 36 5.87 -16.80 -6.61
CA GLN A 36 6.88 -17.04 -7.63
C GLN A 36 7.41 -15.73 -8.21
N GLU A 37 6.52 -14.82 -8.60
CA GLU A 37 6.90 -13.51 -9.14
C GLU A 37 7.72 -12.70 -8.12
N THR A 38 7.34 -12.77 -6.84
CA THR A 38 8.10 -12.15 -5.73
C THR A 38 9.50 -12.74 -5.62
N SER A 39 9.61 -14.07 -5.64
CA SER A 39 10.89 -14.77 -5.49
C SER A 39 11.84 -14.42 -6.65
N LEU A 40 11.33 -14.41 -7.88
CA LEU A 40 12.09 -14.00 -9.06
C LEU A 40 12.55 -12.54 -8.93
N LYS A 41 11.65 -11.64 -8.55
CA LYS A 41 11.98 -10.22 -8.41
C LYS A 41 12.98 -9.95 -7.28
N ALA A 42 12.92 -10.73 -6.20
CA ALA A 42 13.90 -10.66 -5.12
C ALA A 42 15.29 -11.09 -5.61
N LEU A 43 15.39 -12.17 -6.37
CA LEU A 43 16.66 -12.63 -6.97
C LEU A 43 17.21 -11.60 -7.97
N ASP A 44 16.37 -11.05 -8.84
CA ASP A 44 16.76 -10.02 -9.82
C ASP A 44 17.29 -8.73 -9.18
N ASN A 45 16.93 -8.46 -7.92
CA ASN A 45 17.32 -7.26 -7.18
C ASN A 45 18.17 -7.60 -5.95
N GLU A 46 18.82 -8.77 -5.95
CA GLU A 46 19.71 -9.21 -4.87
C GLU A 46 20.79 -8.16 -4.58
N ASP A 47 21.34 -7.56 -5.64
CA ASP A 47 22.37 -6.50 -5.59
C ASP A 47 21.91 -5.23 -4.86
N LYS A 48 20.60 -4.98 -4.82
CA LYS A 48 19.99 -3.82 -4.15
C LYS A 48 19.66 -4.08 -2.69
N TYR A 49 19.77 -5.32 -2.23
CA TYR A 49 19.52 -5.65 -0.84
C TYR A 49 20.70 -5.22 0.05
N THR A 50 20.42 -4.34 1.01
CA THR A 50 21.40 -3.93 2.02
C THR A 50 21.30 -4.84 3.24
N PRO A 51 22.38 -5.55 3.63
CA PRO A 51 22.36 -6.53 4.72
C PRO A 51 21.91 -6.01 6.10
N GLU A 52 22.01 -4.69 6.31
CA GLU A 52 21.56 -3.99 7.52
C GLU A 52 20.03 -3.92 7.66
N THR A 53 19.27 -4.35 6.64
CA THR A 53 17.80 -4.28 6.63
C THR A 53 17.15 -5.63 6.96
N ASN A 54 15.89 -5.60 7.43
CA ASN A 54 15.13 -6.81 7.67
C ASN A 54 14.80 -7.51 6.33
N PHE A 55 15.50 -8.62 6.05
CA PHE A 55 15.30 -9.42 4.83
C PHE A 55 13.83 -9.78 4.59
N LYS A 56 13.13 -10.26 5.62
CA LYS A 56 11.72 -10.62 5.51
C LYS A 56 10.89 -9.39 5.14
N GLY A 57 11.07 -8.28 5.84
CA GLY A 57 10.39 -7.02 5.52
C GLY A 57 10.65 -6.53 4.08
N TRP A 58 11.88 -6.70 3.59
CA TRP A 58 12.26 -6.35 2.22
C TRP A 58 11.53 -7.20 1.18
N VAL A 59 11.48 -8.54 1.35
CA VAL A 59 10.77 -9.43 0.41
C VAL A 59 9.24 -9.21 0.46
N TYR A 60 8.68 -8.95 1.65
CA TYR A 60 7.26 -8.58 1.78
C TYR A 60 6.92 -7.29 1.04
N THR A 61 7.83 -6.31 1.05
CA THR A 61 7.67 -5.06 0.31
C THR A 61 7.63 -5.32 -1.19
N ILE A 62 8.50 -6.20 -1.70
CA ILE A 62 8.50 -6.63 -3.11
C ILE A 62 7.16 -7.28 -3.46
N MET A 63 6.70 -8.26 -2.67
CA MET A 63 5.44 -8.96 -2.90
C MET A 63 4.25 -8.00 -2.96
N ARG A 64 4.17 -7.08 -2.00
CA ARG A 64 3.10 -6.08 -1.95
C ARG A 64 3.12 -5.16 -3.18
N ASN A 65 4.31 -4.74 -3.62
CA ASN A 65 4.45 -3.90 -4.80
C ASN A 65 4.00 -4.63 -6.08
N ILE A 66 4.36 -5.91 -6.22
CA ILE A 66 3.89 -6.74 -7.33
C ILE A 66 2.37 -6.86 -7.30
N PHE A 67 1.79 -7.25 -6.17
CA PHE A 67 0.34 -7.38 -6.01
C PHE A 67 -0.40 -6.08 -6.38
N ILE A 68 0.05 -4.93 -5.86
CA ILE A 68 -0.55 -3.63 -6.17
C ILE A 68 -0.41 -3.29 -7.65
N ASN A 69 0.73 -3.58 -8.26
CA ASN A 69 0.96 -3.31 -9.67
C ASN A 69 0.10 -4.19 -10.57
N ASN A 70 -0.03 -5.48 -10.24
CA ASN A 70 -0.89 -6.43 -10.96
C ASN A 70 -2.36 -6.04 -10.81
N TYR A 71 -2.80 -5.67 -9.60
CA TYR A 71 -4.14 -5.15 -9.37
C TYR A 71 -4.40 -3.86 -10.18
N ARG A 72 -3.48 -2.90 -10.17
CA ARG A 72 -3.59 -1.67 -10.98
C ARG A 72 -3.60 -1.98 -12.48
N LYS A 73 -2.81 -2.94 -12.93
CA LYS A 73 -2.76 -3.38 -14.33
C LYS A 73 -4.08 -4.03 -14.72
N MET A 74 -4.59 -4.97 -13.95
CA MET A 74 -5.90 -5.58 -14.15
C MET A 74 -7.01 -4.52 -14.22
N MET A 75 -7.00 -3.54 -13.32
CA MET A 75 -7.95 -2.43 -13.36
C MET A 75 -7.80 -1.57 -14.62
N ARG A 76 -6.57 -1.32 -15.11
CA ARG A 76 -6.30 -0.60 -16.38
C ARG A 76 -6.72 -1.41 -17.60
N ASP A 77 -6.43 -2.71 -17.62
CA ASP A 77 -6.73 -3.60 -18.76
C ASP A 77 -8.24 -3.87 -18.84
N GLN A 78 -8.95 -3.83 -17.70
CA GLN A 78 -10.41 -3.85 -17.63
C GLN A 78 -11.06 -2.48 -17.96
N THR A 79 -10.29 -1.39 -18.03
CA THR A 79 -10.77 -0.08 -18.50
C THR A 79 -10.21 0.21 -19.88
N PHE A 80 -10.96 -0.16 -20.92
CA PHE A 80 -10.67 0.23 -22.30
C PHE A 80 -10.56 1.77 -22.38
N VAL A 81 -9.32 2.25 -22.56
CA VAL A 81 -8.87 3.61 -22.94
C VAL A 81 -9.36 4.79 -22.06
N ASP A 82 -8.49 5.29 -21.17
CA ASP A 82 -8.50 6.71 -20.76
C ASP A 82 -7.05 7.23 -20.73
N GLN A 83 -6.62 7.82 -21.86
CA GLN A 83 -5.33 8.48 -22.03
C GLN A 83 -5.35 9.87 -21.36
N THR A 84 -5.22 9.91 -20.04
CA THR A 84 -4.92 11.18 -19.35
C THR A 84 -3.51 11.12 -18.79
N ASP A 85 -2.64 11.96 -19.36
CA ASP A 85 -1.23 12.11 -19.02
C ASP A 85 -1.03 12.35 -17.52
N ASN A 86 -0.41 11.38 -16.86
CA ASN A 86 -0.02 11.45 -15.45
C ASN A 86 1.35 12.14 -15.31
N GLN A 87 1.41 13.45 -15.54
CA GLN A 87 2.54 14.26 -15.08
C GLN A 87 2.26 14.79 -13.69
N TYR A 88 2.64 14.05 -12.63
CA TYR A 88 3.20 14.63 -11.39
C TYR A 88 3.97 13.53 -10.65
N HIS A 89 5.30 13.67 -10.65
CA HIS A 89 6.21 12.88 -9.83
C HIS A 89 5.93 13.12 -8.34
N LEU A 90 5.65 12.06 -7.60
CA LEU A 90 5.81 12.03 -6.14
C LEU A 90 6.57 10.75 -5.78
N ASN A 91 7.89 10.82 -5.95
CA ASN A 91 8.81 10.05 -5.13
C ASN A 91 8.63 10.49 -3.68
N THR A 92 8.48 9.56 -2.74
CA THR A 92 9.35 9.35 -1.57
C THR A 92 8.65 8.39 -0.58
N PRO A 93 9.40 7.46 0.06
CA PRO A 93 8.86 6.28 0.75
C PRO A 93 8.65 6.54 2.24
N ASN A 94 7.57 5.96 2.79
CA ASN A 94 7.49 5.38 4.15
C ASN A 94 6.02 5.11 4.47
N ASP A 95 5.59 3.86 4.30
CA ASP A 95 4.46 3.30 5.03
C ASP A 95 5.00 2.09 5.82
N ASN A 96 5.83 2.38 6.83
CA ASN A 96 6.06 1.46 7.93
C ASN A 96 4.78 1.45 8.78
N LEU A 97 3.86 0.55 8.45
CA LEU A 97 2.70 0.29 9.29
C LEU A 97 2.29 -1.17 9.15
N PHE A 98 3.03 -2.07 9.81
CA PHE A 98 2.50 -3.40 10.11
C PHE A 98 2.88 -3.86 11.51
N GLU A 99 1.81 -4.29 12.20
CA GLU A 99 1.73 -5.35 13.22
C GLU A 99 2.42 -5.13 14.58
N SER A 100 1.68 -4.51 15.51
CA SER A 100 1.73 -4.83 16.94
C SER A 100 0.35 -4.54 17.58
N THR A 101 0.12 -4.97 18.81
CA THR A 101 -1.08 -4.64 19.61
C THR A 101 -1.33 -3.13 19.77
N GLU A 102 -0.35 -2.29 19.43
CA GLU A 102 -0.46 -0.83 19.34
C GLU A 102 -1.29 -0.38 18.13
N ALA A 103 -1.38 -1.19 17.07
CA ALA A 103 -2.18 -0.89 15.88
C ALA A 103 -3.69 -0.74 16.19
N ASN A 104 -4.20 -1.42 17.23
CA ASN A 104 -5.58 -1.22 17.70
C ASN A 104 -5.75 0.12 18.43
N TYR A 105 -4.71 0.59 19.11
CA TYR A 105 -4.69 1.91 19.76
C TYR A 105 -4.61 3.00 18.68
N ASP A 106 -3.76 2.83 17.68
CA ASP A 106 -3.63 3.71 16.51
C ASP A 106 -4.91 3.77 15.67
N LEU A 107 -5.62 2.66 15.50
CA LEU A 107 -6.91 2.64 14.80
C LEU A 107 -8.00 3.42 15.53
N LYS A 108 -8.05 3.32 16.87
CA LYS A 108 -9.01 4.07 17.69
C LYS A 108 -8.68 5.57 17.67
N GLU A 109 -7.39 5.91 17.70
CA GLU A 109 -6.91 7.29 17.68
C GLU A 109 -7.05 7.94 16.29
N MET A 110 -6.75 7.21 15.21
CA MET A 110 -7.07 7.60 13.84
C MET A 110 -8.56 7.89 13.68
N ARG A 111 -9.43 7.01 14.20
CA ARG A 111 -10.88 7.24 14.19
C ARG A 111 -11.26 8.50 14.98
N ARG A 112 -10.61 8.77 16.12
CA ARG A 112 -10.82 10.01 16.89
C ARG A 112 -10.45 11.25 16.08
N ILE A 113 -9.26 11.26 15.48
CA ILE A 113 -8.75 12.38 14.68
C ILE A 113 -9.65 12.61 13.46
N VAL A 114 -9.98 11.55 12.71
CA VAL A 114 -10.88 11.65 11.54
C VAL A 114 -12.26 12.14 11.95
N ASN A 115 -12.79 11.72 13.11
CA ASN A 115 -14.08 12.19 13.61
C ASN A 115 -14.06 13.63 14.11
N ALA A 116 -12.90 14.14 14.54
CA ALA A 116 -12.70 15.53 14.92
C ALA A 116 -12.54 16.49 13.72
N LEU A 117 -12.38 15.95 12.50
CA LEU A 117 -12.30 16.78 11.31
C LEU A 117 -13.67 17.34 10.91
N PRO A 118 -13.71 18.56 10.35
CA PRO A 118 -14.91 19.09 9.71
C PRO A 118 -15.45 18.12 8.66
N LYS A 119 -16.78 18.08 8.51
CA LYS A 119 -17.47 17.16 7.58
C LYS A 119 -16.93 17.23 6.15
N GLU A 120 -16.54 18.43 5.72
CA GLU A 120 -15.97 18.69 4.39
C GLU A 120 -14.65 17.94 4.11
N TYR A 121 -13.86 17.58 5.13
CA TYR A 121 -12.63 16.79 5.00
C TYR A 121 -12.88 15.32 5.35
N ARG A 122 -13.68 15.09 6.38
CA ARG A 122 -14.01 13.74 6.87
C ARG A 122 -14.74 12.91 5.82
N VAL A 123 -15.78 13.46 5.19
CA VAL A 123 -16.65 12.71 4.27
C VAL A 123 -15.89 12.24 3.01
N PRO A 124 -15.14 13.11 2.29
CA PRO A 124 -14.32 12.65 1.17
C PRO A 124 -13.28 11.61 1.58
N PHE A 125 -12.64 11.80 2.75
CA PHE A 125 -11.62 10.87 3.25
C PHE A 125 -12.21 9.50 3.61
N SER A 126 -13.34 9.46 4.31
CA SER A 126 -14.03 8.21 4.65
C SER A 126 -14.49 7.45 3.40
N MET A 127 -15.00 8.15 2.39
CA MET A 127 -15.34 7.54 1.10
C MET A 127 -14.10 6.97 0.39
N HIS A 128 -12.98 7.70 0.43
CA HIS A 128 -11.74 7.21 -0.15
C HIS A 128 -11.20 5.95 0.55
N VAL A 129 -11.25 5.91 1.89
CA VAL A 129 -10.88 4.72 2.68
C VAL A 129 -11.84 3.55 2.42
N ALA A 130 -13.11 3.83 2.13
CA ALA A 130 -14.10 2.83 1.72
C ALA A 130 -13.93 2.34 0.27
N GLY A 131 -12.94 2.85 -0.48
CA GLY A 131 -12.60 2.38 -1.83
C GLY A 131 -13.19 3.19 -2.99
N PHE A 132 -13.92 4.27 -2.71
CA PHE A 132 -14.44 5.15 -3.78
C PHE A 132 -13.30 5.88 -4.49
N LYS A 133 -13.39 5.97 -5.82
CA LYS A 133 -12.47 6.72 -6.68
C LYS A 133 -12.70 8.22 -6.52
N TYR A 134 -11.68 9.03 -6.78
CA TYR A 134 -11.79 10.49 -6.66
C TYR A 134 -12.91 11.09 -7.52
N ARG A 135 -13.15 10.56 -8.74
CA ARG A 135 -14.26 10.99 -9.61
C ARG A 135 -15.62 10.67 -9.00
N GLU A 136 -15.80 9.47 -8.46
CA GLU A 136 -17.05 9.06 -7.79
C GLU A 136 -17.34 9.90 -6.55
N ILE A 137 -16.29 10.26 -5.79
CA ILE A 137 -16.42 11.17 -4.64
C ILE A 137 -16.77 12.58 -5.10
N ALA A 138 -16.13 13.06 -6.17
CA ALA A 138 -16.40 14.37 -6.76
C ALA A 138 -17.84 14.49 -7.24
N GLU A 139 -18.33 13.48 -7.97
CA GLU A 139 -19.71 13.41 -8.44
C GLU A 139 -20.70 13.30 -7.29
N LYS A 140 -20.45 12.41 -6.32
CA LYS A 140 -21.39 12.18 -5.21
C LYS A 140 -21.50 13.37 -4.25
N LEU A 141 -20.43 14.15 -4.11
CA LEU A 141 -20.38 15.31 -3.23
C LEU A 141 -20.59 16.63 -3.97
N ASP A 142 -20.79 16.61 -5.29
CA ASP A 142 -20.87 17.77 -6.17
C ASP A 142 -19.68 18.74 -5.96
N LEU A 143 -18.47 18.18 -6.01
CA LEU A 143 -17.21 18.90 -5.79
C LEU A 143 -16.29 18.78 -6.99
N PRO A 144 -15.48 19.81 -7.31
CA PRO A 144 -14.40 19.66 -8.28
C PRO A 144 -13.42 18.56 -7.87
N LEU A 145 -12.94 17.78 -8.85
CA LEU A 145 -11.97 16.71 -8.62
C LEU A 145 -10.71 17.18 -7.87
N GLY A 146 -10.24 18.40 -8.18
CA GLY A 146 -9.12 19.03 -7.49
C GLY A 146 -9.38 19.27 -6.01
N THR A 147 -10.60 19.66 -5.65
CA THR A 147 -11.04 19.88 -4.26
C THR A 147 -11.11 18.58 -3.47
N VAL A 148 -11.56 17.49 -4.10
CA VAL A 148 -11.56 16.17 -3.47
C VAL A 148 -10.13 15.70 -3.19
N LYS A 149 -9.22 15.82 -4.17
CA LYS A 149 -7.81 15.45 -4.02
C LYS A 149 -7.13 16.27 -2.93
N SER A 150 -7.33 17.59 -2.89
CA SER A 150 -6.72 18.47 -1.88
C SER A 150 -7.23 18.18 -0.47
N ARG A 151 -8.53 17.95 -0.30
CA ARG A 151 -9.15 17.60 0.99
C ARG A 151 -8.65 16.28 1.55
N ILE A 152 -8.47 15.27 0.69
CA ILE A 152 -7.93 13.96 1.09
C ILE A 152 -6.45 14.08 1.44
N PHE A 153 -5.67 14.83 0.66
CA PHE A 153 -4.26 15.10 0.94
C PHE A 153 -4.07 15.81 2.29
N PHE A 154 -4.82 16.89 2.52
CA PHE A 154 -4.76 17.64 3.79
C PHE A 154 -5.13 16.77 5.00
N THR A 155 -6.14 15.90 4.84
CA THR A 155 -6.53 14.95 5.88
C THR A 155 -5.40 13.96 6.23
N ARG A 156 -4.68 13.43 5.23
CA ARG A 156 -3.52 12.55 5.44
C ARG A 156 -2.38 13.28 6.13
N GLN A 157 -2.06 14.51 5.72
CA GLN A 157 -1.01 15.32 6.34
C GLN A 157 -1.33 15.62 7.82
N LYS A 158 -2.59 15.93 8.12
CA LYS A 158 -3.02 16.17 9.50
C LYS A 158 -2.94 14.90 10.36
N LEU A 159 -3.38 13.76 9.83
CA LEU A 159 -3.21 12.48 10.52
C LEU A 159 -1.74 12.16 10.80
N GLN A 160 -0.85 12.35 9.82
CA GLN A 160 0.59 12.14 9.99
C GLN A 160 1.20 13.05 11.06
N ARG A 161 0.70 14.29 11.22
CA ARG A 161 1.21 15.21 12.24
C ARG A 161 0.76 14.83 13.65
N GLU A 162 -0.51 14.47 13.82
CA GLU A 162 -1.08 14.12 15.13
C GLU A 162 -0.60 12.73 15.60
N LEU A 163 -0.23 11.84 14.68
CA LEU A 163 0.35 10.52 14.98
C LEU A 163 1.88 10.56 15.15
N LYS A 164 2.54 11.67 14.83
CA LYS A 164 4.00 11.82 14.98
C LYS A 164 4.46 11.89 16.43
N ASP A 165 3.58 12.30 17.35
CA ASP A 165 3.87 12.39 18.79
C ASP A 165 3.87 11.01 19.48
N PHE A 166 3.66 9.93 18.72
CA PHE A 166 3.59 8.55 19.21
C PHE A 166 4.72 7.64 18.64
N ILE A 167 5.66 8.20 17.86
CA ILE A 167 6.83 7.48 17.29
C ILE A 167 8.08 7.75 18.14
#